data_AF-G4NAC0-F1
#
_entry.id   AF-G4NAC0-F1
#
_cell.length_a   1.000
_cell.length_b   1.000
_cell.length_c   1.000
_cell.angle_alpha   90.00
_cell.angle_beta   90.00
_cell.angle_gamma   90.00
#
_symmetry.space_group_name_H-M   'P 1'
#
loop_
_entity.id
_entity.type
_entity.pdbx_description
1 polymer ?
#
loop_
_entity_poly.entity_id
_entity_poly.type
_entity_poly.pdbx_seq_one_letter_code
_entity_poly.pdbx_strand_id
1 'polypeptide(L)'
;MQFKSLFAFAALTLIPAVSALGCEVLISKKSGGDGPVKSSCIPKSGSKVIVINGKTVTVSADGSCKFSSKDLDPSLAMKFEGDCIGI
;
A
#
# COMPACT_ATOMS: atom_id res chain seq x y z
N MET A 1 30.53 -23.59 -32.84
CA MET A 1 30.25 -24.53 -31.71
C MET A 1 30.84 -23.87 -30.47
N GLN A 2 30.21 -23.70 -29.33
CA GLN A 2 28.90 -24.02 -28.78
C GLN A 2 28.69 -22.99 -27.65
N PHE A 3 27.45 -22.51 -27.49
CA PHE A 3 26.73 -22.35 -26.21
C PHE A 3 27.40 -21.53 -25.08
N LYS A 4 26.74 -20.67 -24.33
CA LYS A 4 25.38 -20.14 -24.15
C LYS A 4 25.50 -19.53 -22.75
N SER A 5 24.67 -18.53 -22.43
CA SER A 5 24.21 -18.33 -21.04
C SER A 5 25.23 -17.84 -20.00
N LEU A 6 24.96 -16.86 -19.14
CA LEU A 6 23.73 -16.17 -18.80
C LEU A 6 24.11 -14.74 -18.39
N PHE A 7 23.36 -13.78 -18.91
CA PHE A 7 23.07 -12.57 -18.17
C PHE A 7 22.56 -12.96 -16.78
N ALA A 8 23.38 -12.79 -15.75
CA ALA A 8 22.91 -12.83 -14.37
C ALA A 8 22.15 -11.53 -14.05
N PHE A 9 21.04 -11.28 -14.76
CA PHE A 9 19.98 -10.39 -14.29
C PHE A 9 19.09 -11.17 -13.33
N ALA A 10 19.67 -11.55 -12.19
CA ALA A 10 18.91 -12.06 -11.06
C ALA A 10 18.79 -10.94 -10.01
N ALA A 11 18.21 -9.80 -10.41
CA ALA A 11 17.61 -8.85 -9.46
C ALA A 11 16.21 -9.36 -9.06
N LEU A 12 16.14 -10.63 -8.66
CA LEU A 12 14.94 -11.25 -8.10
C LEU A 12 15.21 -11.60 -6.64
N THR A 13 15.65 -10.63 -5.84
CA THR A 13 15.45 -10.71 -4.40
C THR A 13 13.99 -10.38 -4.12
N LEU A 14 13.13 -11.34 -4.47
CA LEU A 14 11.75 -11.48 -3.99
C LEU A 14 11.86 -11.79 -2.49
N ILE A 15 11.97 -10.74 -1.68
CA ILE A 15 11.88 -10.79 -0.21
C ILE A 15 10.41 -11.13 0.12
N PRO A 16 10.16 -11.97 1.14
CA PRO A 16 9.47 -13.25 1.01
C PRO A 16 7.96 -13.14 0.74
N ALA A 17 7.37 -14.26 0.35
CA ALA A 17 5.98 -14.61 0.65
C ALA A 17 5.77 -14.74 2.17
N VAL A 18 6.07 -13.67 2.91
CA VAL A 18 5.60 -13.48 4.27
C VAL A 18 4.14 -13.09 4.10
N SER A 19 3.24 -13.95 4.57
CA SER A 19 1.79 -13.74 4.50
C SER A 19 1.48 -12.31 4.90
N ALA A 20 1.13 -11.50 3.91
CA ALA A 20 0.84 -10.09 4.12
C ALA A 20 -0.38 -9.96 5.02
N LEU A 21 -0.12 -9.70 6.30
CA LEU A 21 -1.15 -9.52 7.33
C LEU A 21 -1.90 -8.19 7.14
N GLY A 22 -1.33 -7.26 6.36
CA GLY A 22 -1.94 -6.00 5.99
C GLY A 22 -1.76 -5.61 4.53
N CYS A 23 -2.50 -4.59 4.13
CA CYS A 23 -2.48 -3.91 2.85
C CYS A 23 -1.89 -2.51 3.04
N GLU A 24 -0.89 -2.18 2.26
CA GLU A 24 -0.31 -0.84 2.24
C GLU A 24 -1.19 0.08 1.40
N VAL A 25 -1.69 1.13 2.04
CA VAL A 25 -2.43 2.19 1.38
C VAL A 25 -1.55 3.43 1.26
N LEU A 26 -1.45 3.94 0.04
CA LEU A 26 -0.97 5.28 -0.24
C LEU A 26 -2.16 6.21 -0.38
N ILE A 27 -2.10 7.33 0.32
CA ILE A 27 -3.09 8.38 0.27
C ILE A 27 -2.45 9.59 -0.36
N SER A 28 -2.93 9.97 -1.53
CA SER A 28 -2.39 11.08 -2.34
C SER A 28 -3.49 12.09 -2.63
N LYS A 29 -3.12 13.32 -3.02
CA LYS A 29 -4.11 14.28 -3.52
C LYS A 29 -4.62 13.82 -4.89
N LYS A 30 -5.95 13.84 -5.06
CA LYS A 30 -6.62 13.52 -6.33
C LYS A 30 -6.22 14.48 -7.45
N SER A 31 -5.86 15.72 -7.12
CA SER A 31 -5.47 16.77 -8.07
C SER A 31 -4.01 16.72 -8.55
N GLY A 32 -3.30 15.60 -8.35
CA GLY A 32 -1.99 15.38 -8.98
C GLY A 32 -0.81 16.16 -8.39
N GLY A 33 -0.94 16.71 -7.18
CA GLY A 33 0.16 17.38 -6.48
C GLY A 33 1.06 16.41 -5.70
N ASP A 34 2.38 16.56 -5.90
CA ASP A 34 3.53 15.99 -5.15
C ASP A 34 3.22 14.82 -4.20
N GLY A 35 3.27 13.60 -4.75
CA GLY A 35 3.50 12.37 -3.98
C GLY A 35 2.39 11.93 -3.01
N PRO A 36 2.61 10.80 -2.33
CA PRO A 36 1.72 10.34 -1.27
C PRO A 36 1.79 11.27 -0.06
N VAL A 37 0.64 11.82 0.34
CA VAL A 37 0.46 12.60 1.57
C VAL A 37 0.70 11.72 2.80
N LYS A 38 0.33 10.45 2.71
CA LYS A 38 0.52 9.47 3.78
C LYS A 38 0.56 8.05 3.22
N SER A 39 1.47 7.22 3.74
CA SER A 39 1.41 5.77 3.61
C SER A 39 1.06 5.15 4.96
N SER A 40 0.29 4.07 4.95
CA SER A 40 0.07 3.26 6.16
C SER A 40 -0.27 1.82 5.81
N CYS A 41 0.21 0.90 6.64
CA CYS A 41 -0.22 -0.49 6.61
C CYS A 41 -1.56 -0.65 7.34
N ILE A 42 -2.58 -1.19 6.65
CA ILE A 42 -3.92 -1.46 7.19
C ILE A 42 -4.11 -2.98 7.26
N PRO A 43 -4.54 -3.56 8.39
CA PRO A 43 -4.76 -5.00 8.48
C PRO A 43 -5.81 -5.47 7.46
N LYS A 44 -5.57 -6.63 6.82
CA LYS A 44 -6.55 -7.27 5.92
C LYS A 44 -7.80 -7.64 6.71
N SER A 45 -8.97 -7.34 6.15
CA SER A 45 -10.27 -7.49 6.86
C SER A 45 -10.31 -6.74 8.20
N GLY A 46 -9.66 -5.58 8.26
CA GLY A 46 -9.56 -4.76 9.47
C GLY A 46 -9.70 -3.28 9.18
N SER A 47 -9.55 -2.48 10.23
CA SER A 47 -9.54 -1.02 10.13
C SER A 47 -8.43 -0.43 10.97
N LYS A 48 -7.91 0.71 10.53
CA LYS A 48 -6.88 1.47 11.24
C LYS A 48 -7.24 2.93 11.19
N VAL A 49 -7.04 3.59 12.32
CA VAL A 49 -7.19 5.03 12.44
C VAL A 49 -5.87 5.68 12.07
N ILE A 50 -5.91 6.59 11.12
CA ILE A 50 -4.75 7.35 10.64
C ILE A 50 -5.06 8.83 10.69
N VAL A 51 -4.06 9.67 10.98
CA VAL A 51 -4.23 11.12 11.00
C VAL A 51 -3.59 11.71 9.74
N ILE A 52 -4.39 12.43 8.95
CA ILE A 52 -3.99 13.07 7.69
C ILE A 52 -4.25 14.56 7.81
N ASN A 53 -3.20 15.39 7.71
CA ASN A 53 -3.30 16.85 7.88
C ASN A 53 -4.08 17.27 9.15
N GLY A 54 -3.88 16.58 10.26
CA GLY A 54 -4.57 16.85 11.53
C GLY A 54 -6.01 16.36 11.61
N LYS A 55 -6.57 15.75 10.54
CA LYS A 55 -7.87 15.07 10.58
C LYS A 55 -7.68 13.58 10.81
N THR A 56 -8.46 13.03 11.72
CA THR A 56 -8.52 11.59 11.97
C THR A 56 -9.40 10.93 10.91
N VAL A 57 -8.84 9.97 10.18
CA VAL A 57 -9.51 9.21 9.12
C VAL A 57 -9.44 7.74 9.50
N THR A 58 -10.58 7.06 9.46
CA THR A 58 -10.61 5.60 9.68
C THR A 58 -10.58 4.92 8.33
N VAL A 59 -9.49 4.21 8.03
CA VAL A 59 -9.34 3.43 6.79
C VAL A 59 -9.53 1.96 7.11
N SER A 60 -10.46 1.34 6.40
CA SER A 60 -10.76 -0.08 6.48
C SER A 60 -10.30 -0.76 5.19
N ALA A 61 -9.69 -1.93 5.31
CA ALA A 61 -9.34 -2.78 4.19
C ALA A 61 -10.09 -4.10 4.28
N ASP A 62 -10.73 -4.50 3.18
CA ASP A 62 -11.29 -5.84 3.06
C ASP A 62 -10.19 -6.89 2.83
N GLY A 63 -10.52 -8.19 2.88
CA GLY A 63 -9.56 -9.29 2.64
C GLY A 63 -8.91 -9.23 1.25
N SER A 64 -9.55 -8.55 0.30
CA SER A 64 -9.00 -8.27 -1.05
C SER A 64 -8.22 -6.94 -1.14
N CYS A 65 -7.84 -6.31 -0.03
CA CYS A 65 -7.21 -4.98 0.00
C CYS A 65 -8.01 -3.86 -0.68
N LYS A 66 -9.34 -3.98 -0.71
CA LYS A 66 -10.22 -2.88 -1.09
C LYS A 66 -10.34 -1.92 0.08
N PHE A 67 -9.86 -0.70 -0.11
CA PHE A 67 -9.90 0.33 0.91
C PHE A 67 -11.23 1.08 0.89
N SER A 68 -11.76 1.32 2.08
CA SER A 68 -12.86 2.24 2.34
C SER A 68 -12.47 3.14 3.49
N SER A 69 -13.01 4.35 3.52
CA SER A 69 -12.70 5.30 4.58
C SER A 69 -13.94 6.00 5.06
N LYS A 70 -14.00 6.23 6.37
CA LYS A 70 -14.88 7.25 6.95
C LYS A 70 -14.05 8.51 7.14
N ASP A 71 -14.63 9.65 6.77
CA ASP A 71 -14.05 10.99 6.97
C ASP A 71 -12.84 11.33 6.10
N LEU A 72 -12.56 10.55 5.04
CA LEU A 72 -11.55 10.93 4.06
C LEU A 72 -12.05 12.14 3.25
N ASP A 73 -11.19 13.14 3.17
CA ASP A 73 -11.44 14.32 2.34
C ASP A 73 -11.62 13.92 0.86
N PRO A 74 -12.66 14.41 0.16
CA PRO A 74 -12.92 14.06 -1.24
C PRO A 74 -11.81 14.50 -2.21
N SER A 75 -10.90 15.37 -1.75
CA SER A 75 -9.71 15.80 -2.49
C SER A 75 -8.57 14.78 -2.42
N LEU A 76 -8.69 13.72 -1.61
CA LEU A 76 -7.71 12.66 -1.47
C LEU A 76 -8.17 11.40 -2.19
N ALA A 77 -7.20 10.63 -2.70
CA ALA A 77 -7.40 9.33 -3.32
C ALA A 77 -6.55 8.30 -2.57
N MET A 78 -7.14 7.12 -2.34
CA MET A 78 -6.45 5.97 -1.79
C MET A 78 -6.06 5.03 -2.93
N LYS A 79 -4.81 4.58 -2.92
CA LYS A 79 -4.29 3.59 -3.86
C LYS A 79 -3.58 2.50 -3.09
N PHE A 80 -3.82 1.26 -3.49
CA PHE A 80 -3.03 0.13 -3.04
C PHE A 80 -1.62 0.24 -3.61
N GLU A 81 -0.62 0.23 -2.73
CA GLU A 81 0.78 0.17 -3.15
C GLU A 81 1.28 -1.27 -3.18
N GLY A 82 0.94 -2.03 -2.16
CA GLY A 82 1.44 -3.38 -1.99
C GLY A 82 0.96 -4.00 -0.69
N ASP A 83 1.43 -5.21 -0.47
CA ASP A 83 1.22 -5.97 0.74
C ASP A 83 2.24 -5.56 1.81
N CYS A 84 1.81 -5.38 3.06
CA CYS A 84 2.68 -4.92 4.15
C CYS A 84 2.56 -5.79 5.40
N ILE A 85 3.62 -5.75 6.21
CA ILE A 85 3.74 -6.51 7.46
C ILE A 85 4.08 -5.53 8.56
N GLY A 86 3.06 -5.15 9.31
CA GLY A 86 3.17 -4.23 10.41
C GLY A 86 1.91 -4.30 11.24
N ILE A 87 1.91 -5.23 12.21
CA ILE A 87 1.01 -5.22 13.36
C ILE A 87 1.66 -4.41 14.47
#